data_AF-A0A960MI50-F1
#
_entry.id   AF-A0A960MI50-F1
#
_cell.length_a   1.000
_cell.length_b   1.000
_cell.length_c   1.000
_cell.angle_alpha   90.00
_cell.angle_beta   90.00
_cell.angle_gamma   90.00
#
_symmetry.space_group_name_H-M   'P 1'
#
loop_
_entity.id
_entity.type
_entity.pdbx_description
1 polymer ?
#
loop_
_entity_poly.entity_id
_entity_poly.type
_entity_poly.pdbx_seq_one_letter_code
_entity_poly.pdbx_strand_id
1 'polypeptide(L)'
;LDQLKEKPSSFPYLKAVTQNHFHPRLVEMRNRLSEKYGSKEANRQFVSILLLRRKWSQEELLIGVEQALDLGAIDHSAVEMILRQKELSETSISEEEIKSLIPSINKSGWSFDLNCYADLCIGVEQ
;
A
#
# COMPACT_ATOMS: atom_id res chain seq x y z
N LEU A 1 6.09 -41.77 -0.30
CA LEU A 1 5.19 -40.68 -0.75
C LEU A 1 3.99 -41.23 -1.53
N ASP A 2 3.41 -42.38 -1.13
CA ASP A 2 2.27 -43.00 -1.85
C ASP A 2 1.10 -43.44 -0.95
N GLN A 3 1.15 -43.20 0.36
CA GLN A 3 0.14 -43.71 1.31
C GLN A 3 -1.01 -42.76 1.62
N LEU A 4 -1.17 -41.66 0.88
CA LEU A 4 -2.27 -40.69 1.08
C LEU A 4 -3.34 -40.73 -0.04
N LYS A 5 -3.25 -41.67 -0.99
CA LYS A 5 -4.16 -41.73 -2.15
C LYS A 5 -5.48 -42.47 -1.93
N GLU A 6 -5.68 -43.16 -0.80
CA GLU A 6 -6.84 -44.03 -0.62
C GLU A 6 -7.73 -43.64 0.58
N LYS A 7 -8.38 -42.48 0.52
CA LYS A 7 -9.64 -42.27 1.25
C LYS A 7 -10.66 -41.51 0.39
N PRO A 8 -11.72 -42.18 -0.11
CA PRO A 8 -12.75 -41.58 -0.96
C PRO A 8 -13.82 -40.82 -0.16
N SER A 9 -13.43 -40.17 0.94
CA SER A 9 -14.30 -39.33 1.77
C SER A 9 -13.59 -38.10 2.34
N SER A 10 -12.36 -37.82 1.88
CA SER A 10 -11.63 -36.61 2.25
C SER A 10 -12.09 -35.42 1.40
N PHE A 11 -13.15 -34.78 1.87
CA PHE A 11 -13.48 -33.36 1.74
C PHE A 11 -13.52 -32.72 0.33
N PRO A 12 -14.67 -32.16 -0.10
CA PRO A 12 -14.74 -31.26 -1.27
C PRO A 12 -13.96 -29.94 -1.08
N TYR A 13 -13.28 -29.75 0.06
CA TYR A 13 -12.46 -28.58 0.36
C TYR A 13 -11.14 -28.52 -0.43
N LEU A 14 -10.60 -29.65 -0.91
CA LEU A 14 -9.35 -29.65 -1.69
C LEU A 14 -9.52 -29.04 -3.10
N LYS A 15 -10.73 -29.10 -3.67
CA LYS A 15 -11.02 -28.46 -4.96
C LYS A 15 -11.17 -26.93 -4.86
N ALA A 16 -11.49 -26.39 -3.69
CA ALA A 16 -11.59 -24.94 -3.49
C ALA A 16 -10.21 -24.25 -3.40
N VAL A 17 -9.15 -24.99 -3.08
CA VAL A 17 -7.79 -24.44 -2.91
C VAL A 17 -7.08 -24.21 -4.25
N THR A 18 -7.50 -24.88 -5.32
CA THR A 18 -6.76 -24.92 -6.60
C THR A 18 -7.28 -23.98 -7.68
N GLN A 19 -8.43 -23.31 -7.49
CA GLN A 19 -9.06 -22.47 -8.52
C GLN A 19 -9.15 -20.97 -8.22
N ASN A 20 -8.54 -20.50 -7.13
CA ASN A 20 -8.39 -19.05 -6.95
C ASN A 20 -7.15 -18.57 -7.69
N HIS A 21 -7.33 -18.24 -8.97
CA HIS A 21 -6.36 -17.44 -9.71
C HIS A 21 -6.30 -16.06 -9.04
N PHE A 22 -5.25 -15.83 -8.26
CA PHE A 22 -4.95 -14.50 -7.75
C PHE A 22 -4.64 -13.57 -8.91
N HIS A 23 -5.03 -12.30 -8.76
CA HIS A 23 -4.66 -11.27 -9.71
C HIS A 23 -3.12 -11.24 -9.88
N PRO A 24 -2.59 -11.09 -11.11
CA PRO A 24 -1.14 -11.12 -11.35
C PRO A 24 -0.35 -10.16 -10.44
N ARG A 25 -0.89 -8.97 -10.16
CA ARG A 25 -0.28 -8.01 -9.23
C ARG A 25 -0.18 -8.51 -7.79
N LEU A 26 -1.18 -9.25 -7.30
CA LEU A 26 -1.12 -9.87 -5.98
C LEU A 26 -0.06 -10.98 -5.93
N VAL A 27 0.10 -11.72 -7.03
CA VAL A 27 1.16 -12.73 -7.16
C VAL A 27 2.53 -12.06 -7.15
N GLU A 28 2.70 -10.98 -7.92
CA GLU A 28 3.93 -10.18 -7.93
C GLU A 28 4.28 -9.64 -6.53
N MET A 29 3.30 -9.03 -5.85
CA MET A 29 3.46 -8.54 -4.47
C MET A 29 3.90 -9.65 -3.52
N ARG A 30 3.26 -10.83 -3.60
CA ARG A 30 3.62 -11.99 -2.78
C ARG A 30 5.06 -12.45 -3.04
N ASN A 31 5.49 -12.47 -4.30
CA ASN A 31 6.84 -12.88 -4.67
C ASN A 31 7.88 -11.90 -4.09
N ARG A 32 7.68 -10.58 -4.29
CA ARG A 32 8.57 -9.55 -3.72
C ARG A 32 8.60 -9.60 -2.19
N LEU A 33 7.47 -9.85 -1.53
CA LEU A 33 7.40 -10.04 -0.08
C LEU A 33 8.23 -11.25 0.36
N SER A 34 8.12 -12.36 -0.37
CA SER A 34 8.86 -13.59 -0.10
C SER A 34 10.37 -13.41 -0.30
N GLU A 35 10.77 -12.64 -1.30
CA GLU A 35 12.17 -12.29 -1.54
C GLU A 35 12.76 -11.42 -0.43
N LYS A 36 12.01 -10.42 0.06
CA LYS A 36 12.48 -9.47 1.09
C LYS A 36 12.51 -10.07 2.50
N TYR A 37 11.46 -10.79 2.90
CA TYR A 37 11.25 -11.20 4.30
C TYR A 37 11.28 -12.71 4.55
N GLY A 38 11.35 -13.52 3.49
CA GLY A 38 11.23 -14.97 3.58
C GLY A 38 9.79 -15.45 3.78
N SER A 39 9.57 -16.74 3.54
CA SER A 39 8.22 -17.34 3.40
C SER A 39 7.25 -17.06 4.56
N LYS A 40 7.71 -17.13 5.82
CA LYS A 40 6.82 -17.00 6.99
C LYS A 40 6.28 -15.58 7.14
N GLU A 41 7.16 -14.58 7.13
CA GLU A 41 6.76 -13.19 7.31
C GLU A 41 6.07 -12.65 6.05
N ALA A 42 6.51 -13.05 4.87
CA ALA A 42 5.84 -12.72 3.61
C ALA A 42 4.38 -13.18 3.59
N ASN A 43 4.11 -14.42 4.02
CA ASN A 43 2.72 -14.91 4.10
C ASN A 43 1.90 -14.11 5.11
N ARG A 44 2.49 -13.72 6.26
CA ARG A 44 1.81 -12.89 7.25
C ARG A 44 1.42 -11.54 6.65
N GLN A 45 2.36 -10.84 6.02
CA GLN A 45 2.13 -9.57 5.35
C GLN A 45 1.09 -9.71 4.23
N PHE A 46 1.20 -10.76 3.41
CA PHE A 46 0.28 -11.00 2.31
C PHE A 46 -1.15 -11.28 2.80
N VAL A 47 -1.31 -12.08 3.87
CA VAL A 47 -2.62 -12.28 4.50
C VAL A 47 -3.18 -10.97 5.02
N SER A 48 -2.36 -10.13 5.67
CA SER A 48 -2.79 -8.80 6.13
C SER A 48 -3.26 -7.91 4.97
N ILE A 49 -2.57 -7.93 3.82
CA ILE A 49 -3.01 -7.24 2.59
C ILE A 49 -4.35 -7.80 2.10
N LEU A 50 -4.54 -9.11 2.08
CA LEU A 50 -5.83 -9.71 1.68
C LEU A 50 -6.97 -9.36 2.65
N LEU A 51 -6.67 -9.18 3.94
CA LEU A 51 -7.66 -8.78 4.95
C LEU A 51 -8.13 -7.33 4.79
N LEU A 52 -7.40 -6.48 4.05
CA LEU A 52 -7.84 -5.14 3.67
C LEU A 52 -9.18 -5.20 2.89
N ARG A 53 -9.50 -6.31 2.20
CA ARG A 53 -10.80 -6.50 1.53
C ARG A 53 -12.03 -6.39 2.43
N ARG A 54 -11.87 -6.41 3.76
CA ARG A 54 -12.97 -6.19 4.70
C ARG A 54 -13.44 -4.73 4.75
N LYS A 55 -12.58 -3.79 4.36
CA LYS A 55 -12.83 -2.35 4.39
C LYS A 55 -12.90 -1.75 3.00
N TRP A 56 -12.10 -2.27 2.06
CA TRP A 56 -12.03 -1.78 0.68
C TRP A 56 -12.57 -2.80 -0.31
N SER A 57 -13.11 -2.30 -1.43
CA SER A 57 -13.54 -3.15 -2.54
C SER A 57 -12.35 -3.88 -3.16
N GLN A 58 -12.63 -4.93 -3.93
CA GLN A 58 -11.56 -5.69 -4.61
C GLN A 58 -10.80 -4.81 -5.61
N GLU A 59 -11.50 -3.94 -6.33
CA GLU A 59 -10.90 -3.03 -7.32
C GLU A 59 -10.01 -1.99 -6.64
N GLU A 60 -10.48 -1.38 -5.54
CA GLU A 60 -9.67 -0.44 -4.76
C GLU A 60 -8.40 -1.09 -4.23
N LEU A 61 -8.51 -2.29 -3.65
CA LEU A 61 -7.34 -3.01 -3.16
C LEU A 61 -6.34 -3.29 -4.29
N LEU A 62 -6.82 -3.67 -5.48
CA LEU A 62 -5.94 -3.92 -6.62
C LEU A 62 -5.22 -2.64 -7.08
N ILE A 63 -5.92 -1.51 -7.14
CA ILE A 63 -5.32 -0.21 -7.46
C ILE A 63 -4.27 0.17 -6.40
N GLY A 64 -4.59 0.01 -5.11
CA GLY A 64 -3.66 0.30 -4.03
C GLY A 64 -2.41 -0.59 -4.08
N VAL A 65 -2.57 -1.87 -4.41
CA VAL A 65 -1.46 -2.82 -4.59
C VAL A 65 -0.61 -2.45 -5.82
N GLU A 66 -1.23 -2.04 -6.93
CA GLU A 66 -0.51 -1.60 -8.12
C GLU A 66 0.32 -0.35 -7.84
N GLN A 67 -0.29 0.67 -7.23
CA GLN A 67 0.43 1.89 -6.81
C GLN A 67 1.56 1.60 -5.83
N ALA A 68 1.35 0.67 -4.89
CA ALA A 68 2.38 0.25 -3.96
C ALA A 68 3.57 -0.41 -4.69
N LEU A 69 3.29 -1.29 -5.65
CA LEU A 69 4.31 -1.94 -6.48
C LEU A 69 5.10 -0.95 -7.34
N ASP A 70 4.41 0.05 -7.91
CA ASP A 70 5.02 1.11 -8.72
C ASP A 70 5.94 2.00 -7.89
N LEU A 71 5.58 2.27 -6.64
CA LEU A 71 6.41 3.01 -5.67
C LEU A 71 7.50 2.13 -5.01
N GLY A 72 7.53 0.83 -5.32
CA GLY A 72 8.46 -0.13 -4.71
C GLY A 72 8.16 -0.46 -3.24
N ALA A 73 7.01 -0.01 -2.71
CA ALA A 73 6.59 -0.27 -1.35
C ALA A 73 5.73 -1.53 -1.30
N ILE A 74 6.23 -2.59 -0.68
CA ILE A 74 5.57 -3.91 -0.68
C ILE A 74 4.94 -4.30 0.66
N ASP A 75 5.09 -3.45 1.66
CA ASP A 75 4.65 -3.70 3.03
C ASP A 75 3.14 -3.47 3.18
N HIS A 76 2.49 -4.23 4.06
CA HIS A 76 1.06 -4.08 4.33
C HIS A 76 0.68 -2.64 4.72
N SER A 77 1.49 -2.01 5.57
CA SER A 77 1.29 -0.63 6.02
C SER A 77 1.32 0.37 4.87
N ALA A 78 2.15 0.14 3.86
CA ALA A 78 2.23 1.01 2.68
C ALA A 78 0.96 0.90 1.83
N VAL A 79 0.50 -0.33 1.57
CA VAL A 79 -0.76 -0.57 0.84
C VAL A 79 -1.94 0.04 1.59
N GLU A 80 -2.02 -0.14 2.91
CA GLU A 80 -3.08 0.46 3.74
C GLU A 80 -3.03 2.00 3.70
N MET A 81 -1.84 2.59 3.76
CA MET A 81 -1.66 4.05 3.71
C MET A 81 -2.13 4.64 2.38
N ILE A 82 -1.80 3.98 1.26
CA ILE A 82 -2.25 4.40 -0.08
C ILE A 82 -3.77 4.36 -0.18
N LEU A 83 -4.40 3.28 0.29
CA LEU A 83 -5.86 3.15 0.28
C LEU A 83 -6.55 4.23 1.13
N ARG A 84 -6.03 4.51 2.33
CA ARG A 84 -6.56 5.57 3.20
C ARG A 84 -6.38 6.97 2.60
N GLN A 85 -5.25 7.24 1.95
CA GLN A 85 -5.02 8.53 1.29
C GLN A 85 -6.03 8.77 0.15
N LYS A 86 -6.43 7.71 -0.56
CA LYS A 86 -7.47 7.79 -1.56
C LYS A 86 -8.82 8.20 -0.96
N GLU A 87 -9.24 7.57 0.13
CA GLU A 87 -10.46 7.95 0.87
C GLU A 87 -10.43 9.42 1.32
N LEU A 88 -9.29 9.89 1.84
CA LEU A 88 -9.13 11.28 2.28
C LEU A 88 -9.18 12.27 1.11
N SER A 89 -8.65 11.88 -0.05
CA SER A 89 -8.68 12.72 -1.26
C SER A 89 -10.09 12.82 -1.87
N GLU A 90 -10.89 11.76 -1.74
CA GLU A 90 -12.32 11.77 -2.09
C GLU A 90 -13.15 12.62 -1.11
N THR A 91 -12.66 12.79 0.12
CA THR A 91 -13.22 13.71 1.12
C THR A 91 -12.73 15.14 0.88
N SER A 92 -12.78 15.60 -0.37
CA SER A 92 -12.24 16.90 -0.79
C SER A 92 -12.88 18.03 0.03
N ILE A 93 -12.15 18.50 1.05
CA ILE A 93 -12.41 19.77 1.69
C ILE A 93 -12.31 20.81 0.58
N SER A 94 -13.36 21.60 0.39
CA SER A 94 -13.36 22.62 -0.66
C SER A 94 -12.16 23.56 -0.46
N GLU A 95 -11.52 24.00 -1.54
CA GLU A 95 -10.45 25.00 -1.43
C GLU A 95 -10.90 26.25 -0.63
N GLU A 96 -12.20 26.53 -0.65
CA GLU A 96 -12.86 27.59 0.09
C GLU A 96 -12.90 27.33 1.60
N GLU A 97 -13.15 26.09 2.04
CA GLU A 97 -13.02 25.68 3.43
C GLU A 97 -11.56 25.72 3.89
N ILE A 98 -10.60 25.30 3.06
CA ILE A 98 -9.17 25.41 3.37
C ILE A 98 -8.77 26.89 3.53
N LYS A 99 -9.23 27.76 2.62
CA LYS A 99 -8.98 29.22 2.69
C LYS A 99 -9.64 29.89 3.90
N SER A 100 -10.75 29.34 4.41
CA SER A 100 -11.41 29.87 5.62
C SER A 100 -10.78 29.35 6.93
N LEU A 101 -10.22 28.13 6.92
CA LEU A 101 -9.53 27.52 8.06
C LEU A 101 -8.08 27.97 8.22
N ILE A 102 -7.47 28.48 7.15
CA ILE A 102 -6.17 29.15 7.20
C ILE A 102 -6.45 30.65 7.41
N PRO A 103 -6.37 31.18 8.64
CA PRO A 103 -6.49 32.62 8.85
C PRO A 103 -5.31 33.29 8.15
N SER A 104 -5.56 33.82 6.94
CA SER A 104 -4.70 34.72 6.18
C SER A 104 -3.22 34.65 6.57
N ILE A 105 -2.49 33.66 6.02
CA ILE A 105 -1.01 33.53 6.14
C ILE A 105 -0.29 34.84 5.79
N ASN A 106 -0.98 35.80 5.14
CA ASN A 106 -0.48 37.12 4.81
C ASN A 106 -0.57 38.20 5.91
N LYS A 107 -0.73 37.87 7.20
CA LYS A 107 -0.75 38.93 8.26
C LYS A 107 0.35 38.90 9.29
N SER A 108 1.18 37.86 9.32
CA SER A 108 2.39 37.89 10.11
C SER A 108 3.55 38.07 9.13
N GLY A 109 4.24 39.21 9.21
CA GLY A 109 5.39 39.58 8.36
C GLY A 109 6.63 38.69 8.55
N TRP A 110 6.45 37.39 8.38
CA TRP A 110 7.51 36.40 8.39
C TRP A 110 8.07 36.35 6.97
N SER A 111 9.06 37.19 6.70
CA SER A 111 9.94 36.99 5.57
C SER A 111 10.89 35.85 5.92
N PHE A 112 10.62 34.64 5.41
CA PHE A 112 11.61 33.58 5.41
C PHE A 112 12.59 33.85 4.27
N ASP A 113 13.78 34.32 4.63
CA ASP A 113 14.88 34.41 3.68
C ASP A 113 15.43 32.98 3.44
N LEU A 114 15.08 32.41 2.29
CA LEU A 114 15.56 31.09 1.89
C LEU A 114 16.95 31.16 1.24
N ASN A 115 17.56 32.35 1.10
CA ASN A 115 18.92 32.48 0.58
C ASN A 115 19.97 31.77 1.46
N CYS A 116 19.68 31.59 2.74
CA CYS A 116 20.53 30.82 3.67
C CYS A 116 20.73 29.35 3.23
N TYR A 117 19.80 28.80 2.43
CA TYR A 117 19.92 27.45 1.87
C TYR A 117 20.79 27.41 0.62
N ALA A 118 20.95 28.52 -0.11
CA ALA A 118 21.82 28.57 -1.26
C ALA A 118 23.29 28.31 -0.85
N ASP A 119 23.70 28.86 0.29
CA ASP A 119 25.05 28.65 0.84
C ASP A 119 25.31 27.19 1.26
N LEU A 120 24.27 26.45 1.66
CA LEU A 120 24.38 25.03 2.02
C LEU A 120 24.52 24.11 0.79
N CYS A 121 24.01 24.53 -0.37
CA CYS A 121 24.11 23.75 -1.61
C CYS A 121 25.48 23.86 -2.29
N ILE A 122 26.29 24.87 -1.96
CA ILE A 122 27.63 25.09 -2.55
C ILE A 122 28.65 24.06 -2.02
N GLY A 123 28.40 23.45 -0.86
CA GLY A 123 29.33 22.50 -0.23
C GLY A 123 29.28 21.05 -0.74
N VAL A 124 28.44 20.72 -1.72
CA VAL A 124 28.22 19.33 -2.18
C VAL A 124 28.86 19.05 -3.55
N GLU A 125 29.48 20.03 -4.20
CA GLU A 125 30.14 19.90 -5.51
C GLU A 125 31.69 19.75 -5.43
N GLN A 126 32.24 19.16 -4.36
CA GLN A 126 33.67 18.79 -4.30
C GLN A 126 33.88 17.28 -4.19
#